data_AF-A0A925DTA4-F1
#
_entry.id   AF-A0A925DTA4-F1
#
_cell.length_a   1.000
_cell.length_b   1.000
_cell.length_c   1.000
_cell.angle_alpha   90.00
_cell.angle_beta   90.00
_cell.angle_gamma   90.00
#
_symmetry.space_group_name_H-M   'P 1'
#
loop_
_entity.id
_entity.type
_entity.pdbx_description
1 polymer ?
#
loop_
_entity_poly.entity_id
_entity_poly.type
_entity_poly.pdbx_seq_one_letter_code
_entity_poly.pdbx_strand_id
1 'polypeptide(L)'
;MNWRNLYFPEITISRRLRSLKVVLALTMLASVLISAPAWLHNSCNPFIAGLDNLHPIAEKIMFGFFVLMPLLILFSRKPTVFTVLFLLLAGFLIVADRNRLQPWFYQYLIMFFVLAFYNWRVDEPKKYTPVLNSLKLCVVLIFVWGGIHKLNTGFSTSTWPWMISSWNNVLTPGQIQFMHRVGYVIPFVEIFAGIALLFPTAKRIAIPLLISVNVLNLMLLGPLGQNLNPVLWVYHMGMIFFLYILFAGRAESKFHQWSFTFQFKPALIVVFVLGILPAISLFKSRNAIVSDNEKTETVLPAISQNQVKGLPVSFVTFTANK
;
A
#
# COMPACT_ATOMS: atom_id res chain seq x y z
N MET A 1 -25.02 -23.72 2.30
CA MET A 1 -24.45 -22.40 2.65
C MET A 1 -24.78 -21.42 1.52
N ASN A 2 -25.68 -20.46 1.75
CA ASN A 2 -26.20 -19.60 0.69
C ASN A 2 -25.11 -18.61 0.25
N TRP A 3 -24.62 -18.66 -1.00
CA TRP A 3 -23.57 -17.78 -1.52
C TRP A 3 -23.88 -16.30 -1.29
N ARG A 4 -25.17 -15.94 -1.24
CA ARG A 4 -25.64 -14.59 -0.88
C ARG A 4 -25.15 -14.16 0.52
N ASN A 5 -25.08 -15.04 1.50
CA ASN A 5 -24.67 -14.67 2.87
C ASN A 5 -23.15 -14.53 3.00
N LEU A 6 -22.36 -15.24 2.18
CA LEU A 6 -20.89 -15.15 2.19
C LEU A 6 -20.39 -13.79 1.64
N TYR A 7 -21.03 -13.31 0.57
CA TYR A 7 -20.70 -12.04 -0.09
C TYR A 7 -21.44 -10.84 0.53
N PHE A 8 -22.59 -11.06 1.18
CA PHE A 8 -23.44 -9.99 1.71
C PHE A 8 -23.75 -10.06 3.20
N PRO A 9 -22.76 -10.08 4.10
CA PRO A 9 -23.05 -10.00 5.52
C PRO A 9 -23.64 -8.61 5.86
N GLU A 10 -24.71 -8.58 6.64
CA GLU A 10 -25.30 -7.35 7.19
C GLU A 10 -24.40 -6.83 8.32
N ILE A 11 -23.33 -6.12 7.95
CA ILE A 11 -22.38 -5.54 8.90
C ILE A 11 -22.57 -4.03 8.95
N THR A 12 -22.90 -3.52 10.14
CA THR A 12 -23.01 -2.09 10.42
C THR A 12 -21.68 -1.36 10.21
N ILE A 13 -21.73 -0.07 9.87
CA ILE A 13 -20.53 0.77 9.65
C ILE A 13 -19.60 0.71 10.86
N SER A 14 -20.14 0.82 12.07
CA SER A 14 -19.37 0.81 13.31
C SER A 14 -18.62 -0.51 13.51
N ARG A 15 -19.22 -1.65 13.17
CA ARG A 15 -18.54 -2.97 13.23
C ARG A 15 -17.41 -3.03 12.21
N ARG A 16 -17.62 -2.55 10.98
CA ARG A 16 -16.57 -2.50 9.94
C ARG A 16 -15.38 -1.67 10.36
N LEU A 17 -15.60 -0.48 10.91
CA LEU A 17 -14.53 0.41 11.36
C LEU A 17 -13.75 -0.21 12.54
N ARG A 18 -14.43 -0.91 13.45
CA ARG A 18 -13.76 -1.68 14.53
C ARG A 18 -12.93 -2.84 13.98
N SER A 19 -13.48 -3.65 13.07
CA SER A 19 -12.75 -4.74 12.43
C SER A 19 -11.55 -4.22 11.63
N LEU A 20 -11.73 -3.12 10.91
CA LEU A 20 -10.66 -2.47 10.15
C LEU A 20 -9.54 -1.99 11.08
N LYS A 21 -9.87 -1.33 12.19
CA LYS A 21 -8.88 -0.92 13.20
C LYS A 21 -8.04 -2.11 13.68
N VAL A 22 -8.70 -3.22 14.01
CA VAL A 22 -8.03 -4.43 14.50
C VAL A 22 -7.09 -4.98 13.44
N VAL A 23 -7.58 -5.20 12.21
CA VAL A 23 -6.75 -5.71 11.12
C VAL A 23 -5.59 -4.75 10.81
N LEU A 24 -5.85 -3.45 10.71
CA LEU A 24 -4.83 -2.44 10.42
C LEU A 24 -3.74 -2.38 11.50
N ALA A 25 -4.12 -2.46 12.77
CA ALA A 25 -3.16 -2.51 13.88
C ALA A 25 -2.33 -3.80 13.86
N LEU A 26 -2.96 -4.95 13.61
CA LEU A 26 -2.26 -6.23 13.51
C LEU A 26 -1.30 -6.28 12.31
N THR A 27 -1.73 -5.81 11.14
CA THR A 27 -0.86 -5.75 9.95
C THR A 27 0.29 -4.77 10.15
N MET A 28 0.04 -3.62 10.78
CA MET A 28 1.10 -2.67 11.15
C MET A 28 2.11 -3.33 12.09
N LEU A 29 1.65 -3.97 13.18
CA LEU A 29 2.53 -4.64 14.14
C LEU A 29 3.36 -5.73 13.48
N ALA A 30 2.72 -6.62 12.71
CA ALA A 30 3.42 -7.69 12.02
C ALA A 30 4.46 -7.14 11.03
N SER A 31 4.11 -6.14 10.22
CA SER A 31 5.04 -5.53 9.27
C SER A 31 6.23 -4.85 9.97
N VAL A 32 6.00 -4.11 11.05
CA VAL A 32 7.05 -3.42 11.82
C VAL A 32 7.97 -4.42 12.52
N LEU A 33 7.42 -5.48 13.13
CA LEU A 33 8.22 -6.50 13.81
C LEU A 33 9.06 -7.32 12.84
N ILE A 34 8.51 -7.72 11.69
CA ILE A 34 9.26 -8.42 10.64
C ILE A 34 10.37 -7.52 10.08
N SER A 35 10.08 -6.22 9.91
CA SER A 35 11.07 -5.24 9.44
C SER A 35 11.92 -4.62 10.55
N ALA A 36 11.90 -5.12 11.79
CA ALA A 36 12.60 -4.52 12.94
C ALA A 36 14.05 -4.08 12.66
N PRO A 37 14.87 -4.85 11.90
CA PRO A 37 16.22 -4.40 11.53
C PRO A 37 16.25 -3.07 10.77
N ALA A 38 15.26 -2.79 9.93
CA ALA A 38 15.16 -1.53 9.19
C ALA A 38 14.79 -0.32 10.08
N TRP A 39 14.31 -0.55 11.30
CA TRP A 39 13.96 0.51 12.25
C TRP A 39 15.08 0.82 13.24
N LEU A 40 15.87 -0.20 13.59
CA LEU A 40 16.93 -0.14 14.60
C LEU A 40 18.34 0.06 14.03
N HIS A 41 18.50 0.01 12.70
CA HIS A 41 19.80 0.21 12.06
C HIS A 41 19.95 1.69 11.66
N ASN A 42 21.01 2.33 12.14
CA ASN A 42 21.37 3.71 11.80
C ASN A 42 21.63 3.85 10.30
N SER A 43 20.59 4.11 9.52
CA SER A 43 20.74 4.47 8.12
C SER A 43 20.85 5.99 8.03
N CYS A 44 22.01 6.50 7.60
CA CYS A 44 22.28 7.94 7.48
C CYS A 44 21.55 8.56 6.28
N ASN A 45 20.21 8.60 6.28
CA ASN A 45 19.44 9.27 5.25
C ASN A 45 18.26 10.11 5.82
N PRO A 46 18.54 11.09 6.69
CA PRO A 46 17.51 11.93 7.26
C PRO A 46 16.94 12.91 6.23
N PHE A 47 15.67 13.32 6.41
CA PHE A 47 15.09 14.41 5.63
C PHE A 47 15.64 15.79 6.04
N ILE A 48 16.01 15.95 7.32
CA ILE A 48 16.53 17.19 7.89
C ILE A 48 17.93 16.92 8.42
N ALA A 49 18.91 17.68 7.92
CA ALA A 49 20.28 17.61 8.41
C ALA A 49 20.33 17.91 9.92
N GLY A 50 21.08 17.10 10.67
CA GLY A 50 21.23 17.19 12.13
C GLY A 50 20.47 16.12 12.92
N LEU A 51 19.61 15.31 12.28
CA LEU A 51 18.97 14.13 12.88
C LEU A 51 19.73 12.82 12.60
N ASP A 52 20.89 12.94 11.98
CA ASP A 52 21.68 11.88 11.37
C ASP A 52 22.25 10.89 12.39
N ASN A 53 22.35 11.32 13.66
CA ASN A 53 23.01 10.60 14.76
C ASN A 53 22.13 10.51 16.01
N LEU A 54 20.95 9.89 15.90
CA LEU A 54 20.18 9.54 17.09
C LEU A 54 20.99 8.57 17.96
N HIS A 55 20.98 8.81 19.27
CA HIS A 55 21.67 7.93 20.21
C HIS A 55 21.03 6.53 20.18
N PRO A 56 21.79 5.42 20.09
CA PRO A 56 21.23 4.07 19.92
C PRO A 56 20.21 3.65 20.98
N ILE A 57 20.36 4.15 22.22
CA ILE A 57 19.38 3.91 23.30
C ILE A 57 18.05 4.63 23.00
N ALA A 58 18.12 5.87 22.53
CA ALA A 58 16.93 6.63 22.17
C ALA A 58 16.17 5.94 21.04
N GLU A 59 16.86 5.42 20.02
CA GLU A 59 16.22 4.68 18.94
C GLU A 59 15.47 3.44 19.42
N LYS A 60 16.09 2.63 20.30
CA LYS A 60 15.43 1.45 20.89
C LYS A 60 14.20 1.83 21.70
N ILE A 61 14.28 2.90 22.49
CA ILE A 61 13.14 3.42 23.27
C ILE A 61 12.02 3.87 22.32
N MET A 62 12.36 4.63 21.29
CA MET A 62 11.40 5.13 20.30
C MET A 62 10.75 3.99 19.52
N PHE A 63 11.53 2.99 19.12
CA PHE A 63 11.01 1.77 18.49
C PHE A 63 10.08 1.01 19.44
N GLY A 64 10.44 0.89 20.72
CA GLY A 64 9.57 0.31 21.75
C GLY A 64 8.22 1.02 21.86
N PHE A 65 8.23 2.35 21.93
CA PHE A 65 6.99 3.14 21.91
C PHE A 65 6.22 2.98 20.60
N PHE A 66 6.93 2.90 19.48
CA PHE A 66 6.34 2.75 18.17
C PHE A 66 5.62 1.40 17.99
N VAL A 67 6.14 0.32 18.58
CA VAL A 67 5.46 -0.98 18.67
C VAL A 67 4.32 -0.96 19.70
N LEU A 68 4.51 -0.26 20.83
CA LEU A 68 3.50 -0.17 21.88
C LEU A 68 2.23 0.54 21.40
N MET A 69 2.34 1.59 20.57
CA MET A 69 1.19 2.39 20.15
C MET A 69 0.13 1.59 19.37
N PRO A 70 0.45 0.80 18.32
CA PRO A 70 -0.53 -0.08 17.67
C PRO A 70 -1.13 -1.14 18.60
N LEU A 71 -0.37 -1.65 19.59
CA LEU A 71 -0.92 -2.54 20.63
C LEU A 71 -1.97 -1.83 21.48
N LEU A 72 -1.70 -0.60 21.93
CA LEU A 72 -2.68 0.20 22.66
C LEU A 72 -3.91 0.51 21.81
N ILE A 73 -3.73 0.84 20.52
CA ILE A 73 -4.84 1.06 19.57
C ILE A 73 -5.70 -0.20 19.44
N LEU A 74 -5.09 -1.39 19.39
CA LEU A 74 -5.79 -2.68 19.26
C LEU A 74 -6.78 -2.89 20.41
N PHE A 75 -6.32 -2.76 21.65
CA PHE A 75 -7.13 -3.03 22.85
C PHE A 75 -8.01 -1.86 23.30
N SER A 76 -7.73 -0.64 22.85
CA SER A 76 -8.50 0.54 23.25
C SER A 76 -9.89 0.59 22.64
N ARG A 77 -10.89 0.91 23.48
CA ARG A 77 -12.27 1.22 23.05
C ARG A 77 -12.35 2.54 22.28
N LYS A 78 -11.56 3.53 22.70
CA LYS A 78 -11.44 4.86 22.08
C LYS A 78 -9.96 5.15 21.75
N PRO A 79 -9.43 4.58 20.64
CA PRO A 79 -8.01 4.64 20.32
C PRO A 79 -7.51 6.02 19.85
N THR A 80 -8.37 7.03 19.70
CA THR A 80 -8.02 8.31 19.05
C THR A 80 -6.73 8.93 19.57
N VAL A 81 -6.53 9.01 20.89
CA VAL A 81 -5.30 9.59 21.47
C VAL A 81 -4.08 8.78 21.08
N PHE A 82 -4.14 7.44 21.19
CA PHE A 82 -3.05 6.56 20.80
C PHE A 82 -2.78 6.61 19.28
N THR A 83 -3.82 6.75 18.46
CA THR A 83 -3.67 6.94 17.01
C THR A 83 -2.95 8.25 16.69
N VAL A 84 -3.29 9.36 17.36
CA VAL A 84 -2.62 10.65 17.14
C VAL A 84 -1.16 10.58 17.58
N LEU A 85 -0.89 10.05 18.79
CA LEU A 85 0.49 9.88 19.28
C LEU A 85 1.31 8.97 18.36
N PHE A 86 0.71 7.90 17.86
CA PHE A 86 1.33 7.02 16.87
C PHE A 86 1.72 7.76 15.59
N LEU A 87 0.81 8.58 15.04
CA LEU A 87 1.06 9.35 13.81
C LEU A 87 2.15 10.40 14.01
N LEU A 88 2.18 11.07 15.17
CA LEU A 88 3.23 12.03 15.50
C LEU A 88 4.61 11.35 15.61
N LEU A 89 4.66 10.22 16.31
CA LEU A 89 5.89 9.42 16.43
C LEU A 89 6.35 8.87 15.07
N ALA A 90 5.42 8.36 14.26
CA ALA A 90 5.71 7.91 12.90
C ALA A 90 6.28 9.04 12.03
N GLY A 91 5.68 10.25 12.10
CA GLY A 91 6.16 11.43 11.40
C GLY A 91 7.58 11.80 11.79
N PHE A 92 7.88 11.81 13.09
CA PHE A 92 9.25 12.04 13.56
C PHE A 92 10.22 10.98 13.04
N LEU A 93 9.87 9.69 13.12
CA LEU A 93 10.72 8.60 12.68
C LEU A 93 11.01 8.65 11.17
N ILE A 94 10.04 9.05 10.35
CA ILE A 94 10.21 9.26 8.92
C ILE A 94 11.18 10.42 8.65
N VAL A 95 11.03 11.54 9.36
CA VAL A 95 11.92 12.71 9.20
C VAL A 95 13.36 12.36 9.60
N ALA A 96 13.52 11.54 10.64
CA ALA A 96 14.82 11.06 11.09
C ALA A 96 15.48 10.08 10.11
N ASP A 97 14.70 9.24 9.40
CA ASP A 97 15.24 8.34 8.39
C ASP A 97 14.21 8.07 7.28
N ARG A 98 14.55 8.52 6.07
CA ARG A 98 13.72 8.35 4.87
C ARG A 98 13.50 6.87 4.52
N ASN A 99 14.45 5.99 4.81
CA ASN A 99 14.36 4.58 4.43
C ASN A 99 13.24 3.84 5.17
N ARG A 100 12.73 4.41 6.27
CA ARG A 100 11.56 3.90 7.02
C ARG A 100 10.24 4.12 6.27
N LEU A 101 10.20 5.04 5.30
CA LEU A 101 9.00 5.33 4.51
C LEU A 101 8.78 4.27 3.42
N GLN A 102 8.40 3.07 3.84
CA GLN A 102 8.07 1.97 2.95
C GLN A 102 6.63 2.13 2.40
N PRO A 103 6.30 1.62 1.20
CA PRO A 103 4.99 1.84 0.57
C PRO A 103 3.79 1.39 1.43
N TRP A 104 3.90 0.22 2.07
CA TRP A 104 2.86 -0.29 2.97
C TRP A 104 2.68 0.59 4.20
N PHE A 105 3.77 1.14 4.73
CA PHE A 105 3.76 1.93 5.95
C PHE A 105 3.01 3.23 5.71
N TYR A 106 3.34 3.92 4.62
CA TYR A 106 2.66 5.12 4.17
C TYR A 106 1.15 4.92 3.97
N GLN A 107 0.72 3.82 3.32
CA GLN A 107 -0.71 3.50 3.20
C GLN A 107 -1.36 3.40 4.58
N TYR A 108 -0.76 2.64 5.50
CA TYR A 108 -1.36 2.39 6.81
C TYR A 108 -1.43 3.67 7.65
N LEU A 109 -0.43 4.55 7.56
CA LEU A 109 -0.47 5.86 8.22
C LEU A 109 -1.65 6.70 7.75
N ILE A 110 -1.93 6.73 6.45
CA ILE A 110 -3.08 7.47 5.91
C ILE A 110 -4.40 6.87 6.38
N MET A 111 -4.49 5.54 6.45
CA MET A 111 -5.68 4.87 6.99
C MET A 111 -5.86 5.15 8.49
N PHE A 112 -4.79 5.15 9.28
CA PHE A 112 -4.82 5.57 10.68
C PHE A 112 -5.20 7.03 10.85
N PHE A 113 -4.67 7.92 10.01
CA PHE A 113 -5.02 9.33 9.98
C PHE A 113 -6.52 9.52 9.80
N VAL A 114 -7.13 8.85 8.82
CA VAL A 114 -8.58 8.90 8.60
C VAL A 114 -9.35 8.36 9.82
N LEU A 115 -8.88 7.26 10.43
CA LEU A 115 -9.52 6.67 11.62
C LEU A 115 -9.40 7.55 12.88
N ALA A 116 -8.40 8.43 12.97
CA ALA A 116 -8.25 9.35 14.10
C ALA A 116 -9.47 10.28 14.25
N PHE A 117 -10.14 10.62 13.14
CA PHE A 117 -11.33 11.47 13.12
C PHE A 117 -12.64 10.71 13.39
N TYR A 118 -12.60 9.39 13.53
CA TYR A 118 -13.77 8.62 13.91
C TYR A 118 -14.03 8.79 15.41
N ASN A 119 -15.16 9.40 15.76
CA ASN A 119 -15.61 9.44 17.15
C ASN A 119 -16.18 8.06 17.48
N TRP A 120 -15.44 7.27 18.28
CA TRP A 120 -15.73 5.87 18.63
C TRP A 120 -17.01 5.66 19.48
N ARG A 121 -17.98 6.58 19.41
CA ARG A 121 -19.32 6.51 19.99
C ARG A 121 -20.35 6.10 18.94
N VAL A 122 -21.35 5.33 19.35
CA VAL A 122 -22.31 4.65 18.44
C VAL A 122 -23.46 5.56 18.01
N ASP A 123 -23.47 6.79 18.48
CA ASP A 123 -24.69 7.58 18.64
C ASP A 123 -25.35 7.96 17.28
N GLU A 124 -24.60 8.04 16.16
CA GLU A 124 -25.17 8.38 14.84
C GLU A 124 -24.42 7.75 13.64
N PRO A 125 -24.93 6.68 13.00
CA PRO A 125 -24.25 6.01 11.89
C PRO A 125 -24.10 6.87 10.61
N LYS A 126 -25.03 7.80 10.36
CA LYS A 126 -24.99 8.68 9.16
C LYS A 126 -23.79 9.64 9.16
N LYS A 127 -23.31 10.03 10.34
CA LYS A 127 -22.14 10.91 10.51
C LYS A 127 -20.82 10.25 10.09
N TYR A 128 -20.79 8.92 10.03
CA TYR A 128 -19.54 8.16 9.84
C TYR A 128 -19.38 7.59 8.43
N THR A 129 -20.35 7.80 7.56
CA THR A 129 -20.27 7.46 6.13
C THR A 129 -19.05 8.10 5.44
N PRO A 130 -18.69 9.38 5.69
CA PRO A 130 -17.49 9.99 5.09
C PRO A 130 -16.18 9.31 5.50
N VAL A 131 -16.05 8.89 6.76
CA VAL A 131 -14.85 8.18 7.25
C VAL A 131 -14.70 6.85 6.52
N LEU A 132 -15.78 6.06 6.44
CA LEU A 132 -15.76 4.78 5.72
C LEU A 132 -15.45 4.96 4.23
N ASN A 133 -16.06 5.96 3.58
CA ASN A 133 -15.83 6.24 2.17
C ASN A 133 -14.40 6.74 1.91
N SER A 134 -13.81 7.51 2.81
CA SER A 134 -12.40 7.94 2.73
C SER A 134 -11.45 6.73 2.80
N LEU A 135 -11.72 5.77 3.69
CA LEU A 135 -10.93 4.54 3.79
C LEU A 135 -11.07 3.65 2.55
N LYS A 136 -12.29 3.55 1.99
CA LYS A 136 -12.51 2.89 0.69
C LYS A 136 -11.70 3.58 -0.41
N LEU A 137 -11.70 4.91 -0.43
CA LEU A 137 -10.98 5.69 -1.43
C LEU A 137 -9.47 5.46 -1.34
N CYS A 138 -8.90 5.34 -0.13
CA CYS A 138 -7.50 4.95 0.03
C CYS A 138 -7.19 3.64 -0.71
N VAL A 139 -8.00 2.60 -0.48
CA VAL A 139 -7.78 1.28 -1.11
C VAL A 139 -7.98 1.33 -2.62
N VAL A 140 -9.00 2.04 -3.11
CA VAL A 140 -9.24 2.23 -4.54
C VAL A 140 -8.05 2.91 -5.21
N LEU A 141 -7.57 4.03 -4.66
CA LEU A 141 -6.45 4.78 -5.22
C LEU A 141 -5.18 3.94 -5.25
N ILE A 142 -4.95 3.08 -4.25
CA ILE A 142 -3.78 2.21 -4.20
C ILE A 142 -3.81 1.14 -5.28
N PHE A 143 -4.98 0.54 -5.56
CA PHE A 143 -5.10 -0.39 -6.69
C PHE A 143 -4.95 0.31 -8.03
N VAL A 144 -5.59 1.47 -8.20
CA VAL A 144 -5.52 2.23 -9.46
C VAL A 144 -4.09 2.67 -9.75
N TRP A 145 -3.41 3.29 -8.79
CA TRP A 145 -2.01 3.70 -8.98
C TRP A 145 -1.08 2.51 -9.08
N GLY A 146 -1.30 1.43 -8.32
CA GLY A 146 -0.54 0.19 -8.44
C GLY A 146 -0.57 -0.36 -9.88
N GLY A 147 -1.76 -0.42 -10.48
CA GLY A 147 -1.91 -0.84 -11.86
C GLY A 147 -1.29 0.16 -12.86
N ILE A 148 -1.49 1.47 -12.69
CA ILE A 148 -0.87 2.50 -13.54
C ILE A 148 0.66 2.38 -13.53
N HIS A 149 1.26 2.19 -12.35
CA HIS A 149 2.69 2.01 -12.22
C HIS A 149 3.17 0.74 -12.93
N LYS A 150 2.35 -0.31 -13.03
CA LYS A 150 2.69 -1.54 -13.76
C LYS A 150 2.46 -1.47 -15.28
N LEU A 151 1.90 -0.38 -15.80
CA LEU A 151 1.84 -0.15 -17.25
C LEU A 151 3.20 0.24 -17.86
N ASN A 152 4.24 0.40 -17.04
CA ASN A 152 5.59 0.61 -17.54
C ASN A 152 6.10 -0.65 -18.27
N THR A 153 6.87 -0.48 -19.34
CA THR A 153 7.39 -1.60 -20.15
C THR A 153 8.27 -2.55 -19.33
N GLY A 154 9.07 -2.01 -18.41
CA GLY A 154 9.91 -2.78 -17.48
C GLY A 154 9.15 -3.75 -16.58
N PHE A 155 7.86 -3.51 -16.32
CA PHE A 155 7.04 -4.47 -15.58
C PHE A 155 6.86 -5.75 -16.40
N SER A 156 6.38 -5.65 -17.63
CA SER A 156 6.10 -6.82 -18.48
C SER A 156 7.34 -7.50 -19.02
N THR A 157 8.43 -6.76 -19.25
CA THR A 157 9.66 -7.30 -19.84
C THR A 157 10.65 -7.83 -18.81
N SER A 158 10.61 -7.32 -17.57
CA SER A 158 11.65 -7.62 -16.57
C SER A 158 11.05 -8.07 -15.25
N THR A 159 10.20 -7.24 -14.62
CA THR A 159 9.70 -7.52 -13.26
C THR A 159 8.81 -8.76 -13.23
N TRP A 160 7.85 -8.86 -14.15
CA TRP A 160 6.91 -9.97 -14.21
C TRP A 160 7.58 -11.29 -14.62
N PRO A 161 8.41 -11.36 -15.68
CA PRO A 161 9.23 -12.54 -15.97
C PRO A 161 10.06 -13.01 -14.79
N TRP A 162 10.70 -12.07 -14.08
CA TRP A 162 11.43 -12.39 -12.86
C TRP A 162 10.51 -12.99 -11.79
N MET A 163 9.35 -12.38 -11.50
CA MET A 163 8.40 -12.90 -10.51
C MET A 163 7.99 -14.35 -10.77
N ILE A 164 7.69 -14.70 -12.02
CA ILE A 164 7.24 -16.05 -12.39
C ILE A 164 8.39 -17.06 -12.55
N SER A 165 9.65 -16.61 -12.58
CA SER A 165 10.82 -17.47 -12.86
C SER A 165 10.98 -18.64 -11.88
N SER A 166 10.55 -18.48 -10.62
CA SER A 166 10.55 -19.56 -9.62
C SER A 166 9.71 -20.76 -10.04
N TRP A 167 8.78 -20.60 -10.98
CA TRP A 167 7.87 -21.65 -11.43
C TRP A 167 8.29 -22.29 -12.76
N ASN A 168 9.43 -21.88 -13.33
CA ASN A 168 9.95 -22.46 -14.59
C ASN A 168 10.16 -23.97 -14.52
N ASN A 169 10.48 -24.50 -13.33
CA ASN A 169 10.71 -25.93 -13.13
C ASN A 169 9.42 -26.70 -12.76
N VAL A 170 8.32 -26.00 -12.50
CA VAL A 170 7.04 -26.59 -12.05
C VAL A 170 6.01 -26.58 -13.16
N LEU A 171 5.99 -25.53 -13.97
CA LEU A 171 5.02 -25.34 -15.05
C LEU A 171 5.58 -25.81 -16.39
N THR A 172 4.70 -26.30 -17.24
CA THR A 172 5.05 -26.64 -18.63
C THR A 172 5.39 -25.38 -19.44
N PRO A 173 6.15 -25.47 -20.54
CA PRO A 173 6.49 -24.32 -21.38
C PRO A 173 5.26 -23.54 -21.88
N GLY A 174 4.18 -24.23 -22.23
CA GLY A 174 2.92 -23.60 -22.64
C GLY A 174 2.24 -22.80 -21.51
N GLN A 175 2.30 -23.32 -20.28
CA GLN A 175 1.77 -22.61 -19.10
C GLN A 175 2.61 -21.38 -18.74
N ILE A 176 3.93 -21.46 -18.83
CA ILE A 176 4.82 -20.30 -18.65
C ILE A 176 4.54 -19.23 -19.70
N GLN A 177 4.38 -19.60 -20.97
CA GLN A 177 4.03 -18.64 -22.02
C GLN A 177 2.68 -17.96 -21.75
N PHE A 178 1.69 -18.71 -21.26
CA PHE A 178 0.43 -18.15 -20.81
C PHE A 178 0.62 -17.17 -19.64
N MET A 179 1.43 -17.52 -18.64
CA MET A 179 1.77 -16.63 -17.52
C MET A 179 2.45 -15.34 -17.97
N HIS A 180 3.32 -15.37 -18.99
CA HIS A 180 3.88 -14.15 -19.59
C HIS A 180 2.78 -13.23 -20.16
N ARG A 181 1.76 -13.79 -20.82
CA ARG A 181 0.62 -13.00 -21.32
C ARG A 181 -0.21 -12.40 -20.18
N VAL A 182 -0.38 -13.13 -19.08
CA VAL A 182 -1.08 -12.62 -17.88
C VAL A 182 -0.41 -11.35 -17.34
N GLY A 183 0.91 -11.24 -17.40
CA GLY A 183 1.66 -10.05 -16.98
C GLY A 183 1.21 -8.75 -17.66
N TYR A 184 0.82 -8.82 -18.94
CA TYR A 184 0.30 -7.65 -19.66
C TYR A 184 -1.12 -7.26 -19.23
N VAL A 185 -1.89 -8.21 -18.70
CA VAL A 185 -3.31 -8.01 -18.34
C VAL A 185 -3.48 -7.52 -16.90
N ILE A 186 -2.60 -7.94 -15.99
CA ILE A 186 -2.65 -7.57 -14.56
C ILE A 186 -2.80 -6.07 -14.30
N PRO A 187 -2.02 -5.17 -14.94
CA PRO A 187 -2.15 -3.73 -14.72
C PRO A 187 -3.58 -3.23 -14.99
N PHE A 188 -4.20 -3.71 -16.07
CA PHE A 188 -5.56 -3.35 -16.44
C PHE A 188 -6.58 -3.92 -15.45
N VAL A 189 -6.39 -5.16 -14.99
CA VAL A 189 -7.25 -5.75 -13.96
C VAL A 189 -7.22 -4.91 -12.69
N GLU A 190 -6.05 -4.48 -12.22
CA GLU A 190 -5.94 -3.64 -11.03
C GLU A 190 -6.61 -2.26 -11.20
N ILE A 191 -6.42 -1.60 -12.34
CA ILE A 191 -7.04 -0.29 -12.63
C ILE A 191 -8.56 -0.43 -12.71
N PHE A 192 -9.06 -1.30 -13.58
CA PHE A 192 -10.49 -1.42 -13.84
C PHE A 192 -11.23 -2.03 -12.64
N ALA A 193 -10.68 -3.05 -11.99
CA ALA A 193 -11.29 -3.60 -10.79
C ALA A 193 -11.22 -2.60 -9.62
N GLY A 194 -10.12 -1.85 -9.49
CA GLY A 194 -9.99 -0.77 -8.51
C GLY A 194 -11.10 0.29 -8.66
N ILE A 195 -11.32 0.78 -9.88
CA ILE A 195 -12.41 1.74 -10.19
C ILE A 195 -13.79 1.08 -9.97
N ALA A 196 -13.95 -0.17 -10.40
CA ALA A 196 -15.20 -0.92 -10.26
C ALA A 196 -15.67 -1.09 -8.81
N LEU A 197 -14.77 -1.04 -7.81
CA LEU A 197 -15.12 -1.06 -6.39
C LEU A 197 -16.02 0.11 -5.97
N LEU A 198 -15.98 1.24 -6.68
CA LEU A 198 -16.82 2.41 -6.41
C LEU A 198 -18.28 2.19 -6.80
N PHE A 199 -18.56 1.19 -7.65
CA PHE A 199 -19.89 0.91 -8.18
C PHE A 199 -20.53 -0.30 -7.50
N PRO A 200 -21.75 -0.18 -6.94
CA PRO A 200 -22.41 -1.27 -6.19
C PRO A 200 -22.63 -2.56 -6.97
N THR A 201 -22.81 -2.48 -8.29
CA THR A 201 -23.00 -3.62 -9.18
C THR A 201 -21.67 -4.28 -9.54
N ALA A 202 -20.70 -3.48 -9.98
CA ALA A 202 -19.40 -3.95 -10.46
C ALA A 202 -18.49 -4.47 -9.33
N LYS A 203 -18.64 -3.97 -8.10
CA LYS A 203 -17.81 -4.41 -6.95
C LYS A 203 -17.90 -5.92 -6.68
N ARG A 204 -19.00 -6.58 -7.08
CA ARG A 204 -19.18 -8.04 -6.92
C ARG A 204 -18.16 -8.84 -7.71
N ILE A 205 -17.74 -8.32 -8.85
CA ILE A 205 -16.71 -8.93 -9.71
C ILE A 205 -15.34 -8.37 -9.32
N ALA A 206 -15.25 -7.08 -8.97
CA ALA A 206 -14.00 -6.45 -8.60
C ALA A 206 -13.34 -7.06 -7.35
N ILE A 207 -14.12 -7.34 -6.29
CA ILE A 207 -13.60 -7.92 -5.05
C ILE A 207 -12.88 -9.25 -5.30
N PRO A 208 -13.49 -10.29 -5.91
CA PRO A 208 -12.80 -11.54 -6.15
C PRO A 208 -11.60 -11.37 -7.09
N LEU A 209 -11.69 -10.53 -8.13
CA LEU A 209 -10.54 -10.27 -9.02
C LEU A 209 -9.34 -9.70 -8.25
N LEU A 210 -9.55 -8.68 -7.41
CA LEU A 210 -8.48 -8.06 -6.64
C LEU A 210 -7.96 -8.98 -5.54
N ILE A 211 -8.82 -9.82 -4.93
CA ILE A 211 -8.37 -10.88 -4.03
C ILE A 211 -7.49 -11.87 -4.79
N SER A 212 -7.89 -12.32 -5.98
CA SER A 212 -7.08 -13.22 -6.82
C SER A 212 -5.73 -12.61 -7.17
N VAL A 213 -5.66 -11.31 -7.49
CA VAL A 213 -4.38 -10.62 -7.72
C VAL A 213 -3.51 -10.61 -6.47
N ASN A 214 -4.07 -10.35 -5.28
CA ASN A 214 -3.29 -10.39 -4.03
C ASN A 214 -2.84 -11.80 -3.66
N VAL A 215 -3.66 -12.82 -3.92
CA VAL A 215 -3.28 -14.22 -3.74
C VAL A 215 -2.17 -14.60 -4.72
N LEU A 216 -2.27 -14.19 -6.00
CA LEU A 216 -1.23 -14.43 -6.98
C LEU A 216 0.10 -13.76 -6.58
N ASN A 217 0.06 -12.52 -6.09
CA ASN A 217 1.25 -11.85 -5.55
C ASN A 217 1.82 -12.59 -4.34
N LEU A 218 0.97 -13.11 -3.44
CA LEU A 218 1.43 -13.96 -2.32
C LEU A 218 2.08 -15.25 -2.81
N MET A 219 1.55 -15.88 -3.85
CA MET A 219 2.13 -17.11 -4.39
C MET A 219 3.47 -16.84 -5.10
N LEU A 220 3.58 -15.73 -5.83
CA LEU A 220 4.79 -15.38 -6.61
C LEU A 220 5.89 -14.72 -5.77
N LEU A 221 5.55 -13.87 -4.81
CA LEU A 221 6.51 -13.15 -3.96
C LEU A 221 6.75 -13.85 -2.61
N GLY A 222 5.85 -14.78 -2.26
CA GLY A 222 5.89 -15.55 -1.02
C GLY A 222 6.85 -16.73 -1.03
N PRO A 223 6.73 -17.62 -0.03
CA PRO A 223 7.56 -18.82 0.09
C PRO A 223 7.50 -19.75 -1.13
N LEU A 224 6.37 -19.73 -1.86
CA LEU A 224 6.13 -20.56 -3.04
C LEU A 224 6.78 -20.01 -4.32
N GLY A 225 7.36 -18.81 -4.27
CA GLY A 225 7.92 -18.12 -5.42
C GLY A 225 9.30 -17.56 -5.12
N GLN A 226 9.44 -16.24 -5.13
CA GLN A 226 10.72 -15.54 -4.92
C GLN A 226 11.17 -15.49 -3.46
N ASN A 227 10.31 -15.85 -2.50
CA ASN A 227 10.59 -15.79 -1.06
C ASN A 227 11.17 -14.44 -0.62
N LEU A 228 10.57 -13.36 -1.11
CA LEU A 228 10.99 -12.00 -0.82
C LEU A 228 10.62 -11.60 0.62
N ASN A 229 11.08 -10.41 0.99
CA ASN A 229 10.79 -9.75 2.25
C ASN A 229 9.38 -10.11 2.79
N PRO A 230 9.28 -10.85 3.92
CA PRO A 230 8.01 -11.34 4.44
C PRO A 230 6.99 -10.24 4.78
N VAL A 231 7.43 -8.98 4.90
CA VAL A 231 6.54 -7.82 5.03
C VAL A 231 5.57 -7.70 3.84
N LEU A 232 6.02 -8.06 2.63
CA LEU A 232 5.15 -8.07 1.45
C LEU A 232 4.01 -9.09 1.61
N TRP A 233 4.23 -10.17 2.35
CA TRP A 233 3.20 -11.18 2.57
C TRP A 233 2.14 -10.65 3.50
N VAL A 234 2.55 -10.06 4.63
CA VAL A 234 1.65 -9.39 5.56
C VAL A 234 0.86 -8.30 4.85
N TYR A 235 1.50 -7.54 3.97
CA TYR A 235 0.87 -6.51 3.18
C TYR A 235 -0.27 -7.05 2.30
N HIS A 236 -0.01 -8.08 1.48
CA HIS A 236 -1.02 -8.65 0.60
C HIS A 236 -2.14 -9.36 1.37
N MET A 237 -1.84 -10.02 2.49
CA MET A 237 -2.85 -10.56 3.40
C MET A 237 -3.74 -9.43 3.97
N GLY A 238 -3.13 -8.33 4.43
CA GLY A 238 -3.85 -7.15 4.90
C GLY A 238 -4.78 -6.57 3.84
N MET A 239 -4.32 -6.46 2.59
CA MET A 239 -5.12 -5.97 1.46
C MET A 239 -6.36 -6.85 1.19
N ILE A 240 -6.24 -8.18 1.31
CA ILE A 240 -7.39 -9.10 1.19
C ILE A 240 -8.43 -8.80 2.29
N PHE A 241 -7.99 -8.63 3.53
CA PHE A 241 -8.90 -8.28 4.63
C PHE A 241 -9.52 -6.88 4.45
N PHE A 242 -8.76 -5.89 3.98
CA PHE A 242 -9.28 -4.55 3.72
C PHE A 242 -10.35 -4.58 2.63
N LEU A 243 -10.12 -5.30 1.53
CA LEU A 243 -11.11 -5.50 0.47
C LEU A 243 -12.41 -6.08 1.03
N TYR A 244 -12.31 -7.13 1.84
CA TYR A 244 -13.48 -7.77 2.43
C TYR A 244 -14.21 -6.85 3.41
N ILE A 245 -13.51 -6.26 4.38
CA ILE A 245 -14.11 -5.44 5.46
C ILE A 245 -14.72 -4.14 4.90
N LEU A 246 -14.08 -3.50 3.91
CA LEU A 246 -14.55 -2.22 3.38
C LEU A 246 -15.63 -2.37 2.31
N PHE A 247 -15.59 -3.42 1.48
CA PHE A 247 -16.42 -3.50 0.27
C PHE A 247 -17.43 -4.65 0.25
N ALA A 248 -17.19 -5.77 0.95
CA ALA A 248 -18.16 -6.89 1.03
C ALA A 248 -19.44 -6.43 1.74
N GLY A 249 -20.61 -7.01 1.46
CA GLY A 249 -21.86 -6.58 2.08
C GLY A 249 -22.71 -5.58 1.28
N ARG A 250 -23.98 -5.49 1.68
CA ARG A 250 -24.90 -4.42 1.29
C ARG A 250 -24.66 -3.17 2.15
N ALA A 251 -23.48 -2.58 2.06
CA ALA A 251 -23.29 -1.24 2.60
C ALA A 251 -23.95 -0.26 1.63
N GLU A 252 -25.05 0.36 2.05
CA GLU A 252 -25.92 1.27 1.31
C GLU A 252 -25.26 2.61 0.92
N SER A 253 -24.08 2.61 0.30
CA SER A 253 -23.57 3.84 -0.28
C SER A 253 -24.25 4.09 -1.63
N LYS A 254 -25.39 4.76 -1.60
CA LYS A 254 -25.98 5.37 -2.80
C LYS A 254 -24.97 6.38 -3.35
N PHE A 255 -24.80 6.45 -4.66
CA PHE A 255 -23.80 7.30 -5.33
C PHE A 255 -23.87 8.78 -4.90
N HIS A 256 -25.07 9.26 -4.53
CA HIS A 256 -25.32 10.59 -3.98
C HIS A 256 -24.59 10.89 -2.64
N GLN A 257 -24.01 9.89 -1.96
CA GLN A 257 -23.27 10.06 -0.71
C GLN A 257 -21.77 10.40 -0.92
N TRP A 258 -21.26 10.33 -2.15
CA TRP A 258 -19.87 10.68 -2.43
C TRP A 258 -19.60 12.19 -2.33
N SER A 259 -20.57 13.04 -2.69
CA SER A 259 -20.47 14.50 -2.50
C SER A 259 -20.29 14.89 -1.02
N PHE A 260 -21.01 14.21 -0.12
CA PHE A 260 -20.86 14.40 1.32
C PHE A 260 -19.49 13.92 1.86
N THR A 261 -18.82 13.01 1.15
CA THR A 261 -17.46 12.57 1.52
C THR A 261 -16.44 13.68 1.34
N PHE A 262 -16.59 14.54 0.32
CA PHE A 262 -15.67 15.65 0.08
C PHE A 262 -15.87 16.85 1.01
N GLN A 263 -16.97 16.90 1.76
CA GLN A 263 -17.14 17.86 2.85
C GLN A 263 -16.29 17.49 4.09
N PHE A 264 -15.86 16.23 4.20
CA PHE A 264 -14.99 15.76 5.25
C PHE A 264 -13.52 16.05 4.88
N LYS A 265 -12.93 17.08 5.49
CA LYS A 265 -11.57 17.56 5.16
C LYS A 265 -10.49 16.46 5.06
N PRO A 266 -10.45 15.43 5.93
CA PRO A 266 -9.48 14.35 5.78
C PRO A 266 -9.60 13.56 4.47
N ALA A 267 -10.79 13.49 3.87
CA ALA A 267 -10.96 12.87 2.54
C ALA A 267 -10.21 13.64 1.44
N LEU A 268 -10.14 14.97 1.54
CA LEU A 268 -9.40 15.79 0.59
C LEU A 268 -7.89 15.53 0.70
N ILE A 269 -7.40 15.31 1.92
CA ILE A 269 -6.00 14.92 2.16
C ILE A 269 -5.73 13.56 1.52
N VAL A 270 -6.63 12.57 1.68
CA VAL A 270 -6.52 11.27 1.00
C VAL A 270 -6.41 11.44 -0.51
N VAL A 271 -7.28 12.23 -1.13
CA VAL A 271 -7.24 12.46 -2.59
C VAL A 271 -5.99 13.21 -3.01
N PHE A 272 -5.57 14.22 -2.27
CA PHE A 272 -4.35 14.95 -2.59
C PHE A 272 -3.13 14.03 -2.51
N VAL A 273 -2.99 13.32 -1.39
CA VAL A 273 -1.81 12.53 -1.05
C VAL A 273 -1.73 11.23 -1.85
N LEU A 274 -2.82 10.47 -1.97
CA LEU A 274 -2.86 9.20 -2.70
C LEU A 274 -3.34 9.34 -4.15
N GLY A 275 -3.97 10.45 -4.52
CA GLY A 275 -4.48 10.69 -5.86
C GLY A 275 -3.56 11.60 -6.67
N ILE A 276 -3.33 12.81 -6.19
CA ILE A 276 -2.66 13.86 -6.97
C ILE A 276 -1.13 13.72 -6.93
N LEU A 277 -0.53 13.48 -5.76
CA LEU A 277 0.94 13.40 -5.63
C LEU A 277 1.57 12.31 -6.53
N PRO A 278 1.04 11.08 -6.60
CA PRO A 278 1.59 10.06 -7.50
C PRO A 278 1.52 10.48 -8.97
N ALA A 279 0.45 11.18 -9.38
CA ALA A 279 0.33 11.73 -10.73
C ALA A 279 1.48 12.69 -11.05
N ILE A 280 1.73 13.66 -10.16
CA ILE A 280 2.81 14.64 -10.31
C ILE A 280 4.17 13.94 -10.40
N SER A 281 4.41 12.95 -9.53
CA SER A 281 5.66 12.17 -9.54
C SER A 281 5.87 11.43 -10.86
N LEU A 282 4.81 10.86 -11.42
CA LEU A 282 4.86 10.16 -12.70
C LEU A 282 5.15 11.10 -13.87
N PHE A 283 4.53 12.28 -13.90
CA PHE A 283 4.82 13.30 -14.92
C PHE A 283 6.27 13.77 -14.85
N LYS A 284 6.79 14.04 -13.64
CA LYS A 284 8.18 14.46 -13.46
C LYS A 284 9.17 13.38 -13.93
N SER A 285 8.94 12.12 -13.58
CA SER A 285 9.81 11.00 -14.00
C SER A 285 9.80 10.84 -15.52
N ARG A 286 8.64 10.93 -16.18
CA ARG A 286 8.55 10.85 -17.64
C ARG A 286 9.27 12.00 -18.33
N ASN A 287 9.07 13.24 -17.86
CA ASN A 287 9.72 14.40 -18.43
C ASN A 287 11.25 14.36 -18.24
N ALA A 288 11.74 13.85 -17.11
CA ALA A 288 13.17 13.66 -16.88
C ALA A 288 13.78 12.67 -17.89
N ILE A 289 13.11 11.55 -18.15
CA ILE A 289 13.57 10.54 -19.15
C ILE A 289 13.60 11.15 -20.56
N VAL A 290 12.57 11.90 -20.95
CA VAL A 290 12.54 12.58 -22.26
C VAL A 290 13.69 13.59 -22.37
N SER A 291 13.92 14.38 -21.31
CA SER A 291 15.02 15.37 -21.32
C SER A 291 16.41 14.75 -21.31
N ASP A 292 16.57 13.58 -20.70
CA ASP A 292 17.84 12.82 -20.76
C ASP A 292 18.02 12.22 -22.16
N ASN A 293 16.99 11.67 -22.76
CA ASN A 293 17.07 11.10 -24.12
C ASN A 293 17.36 12.17 -25.18
N GLU A 294 16.76 13.37 -25.10
CA GLU A 294 17.09 14.51 -25.98
C GLU A 294 18.53 14.99 -25.82
N LYS A 295 19.10 14.89 -24.60
CA LYS A 295 20.52 15.21 -24.35
C LYS A 295 21.47 14.10 -24.78
N THR A 296 21.02 12.84 -24.77
CA THR A 296 21.86 11.69 -25.14
C THR A 296 21.96 11.51 -26.66
N GLU A 297 21.05 12.09 -27.45
CA GLU A 297 21.15 12.13 -28.92
C GLU A 297 22.24 13.08 -29.44
N THR A 298 22.89 13.88 -28.59
CA THR A 298 23.96 14.80 -29.02
C THR A 298 25.37 14.46 -28.54
N VAL A 299 25.57 13.52 -27.61
CA VAL A 299 26.92 13.07 -27.20
C VAL A 299 26.89 11.64 -26.64
N LEU A 300 27.41 10.66 -27.39
CA LEU A 300 27.99 9.45 -26.79
C LEU A 300 29.45 9.75 -26.42
N PRO A 301 29.89 9.43 -25.18
CA PRO A 301 30.69 8.21 -25.07
C PRO A 301 30.37 7.35 -23.84
N ALA A 302 30.79 6.09 -23.95
CA ALA A 302 30.61 4.99 -23.01
C ALA A 302 31.05 5.29 -21.57
N ILE A 303 30.21 4.94 -20.58
CA ILE A 303 30.58 4.87 -19.17
C ILE A 303 30.57 3.40 -18.72
N SER A 304 31.66 2.98 -18.09
CA SER A 304 32.01 1.58 -17.82
C SER A 304 31.19 0.93 -16.69
N GLN A 305 30.95 -0.38 -16.83
CA GLN A 305 30.16 -1.24 -15.93
C GLN A 305 30.68 -1.38 -14.48
N ASN A 306 31.74 -0.68 -14.07
CA ASN A 306 32.41 -0.91 -12.79
C ASN A 306 31.93 -0.04 -11.61
N GLN A 307 31.00 0.90 -11.80
CA GLN A 307 30.47 1.74 -10.70
C GLN A 307 29.20 1.21 -10.02
N VAL A 308 28.65 0.07 -10.45
CA VAL A 308 27.39 -0.50 -9.92
C VAL A 308 27.60 -1.42 -8.70
N LYS A 309 28.86 -1.77 -8.36
CA LYS A 309 29.16 -2.79 -7.34
C LYS A 309 29.08 -2.33 -5.86
N GLY A 310 28.59 -1.12 -5.58
CA GLY A 310 28.65 -0.53 -4.23
C GLY A 310 27.34 -0.12 -3.57
N LEU A 311 26.17 -0.32 -4.19
CA LEU A 311 24.91 0.24 -3.67
C LEU A 311 23.99 -0.82 -3.03
N PRO A 312 23.37 -0.50 -1.88
CA PRO A 312 22.45 -1.40 -1.19
C PRO A 312 21.18 -1.69 -2.01
N VAL A 313 20.75 -2.95 -1.98
CA VAL A 313 19.71 -3.58 -2.82
C VAL A 313 18.33 -2.91 -2.72
N SER A 314 18.07 -2.08 -1.71
CA SER A 314 16.80 -1.36 -1.53
C SER A 314 16.58 -0.20 -2.52
N PHE A 315 17.62 0.27 -3.22
CA PHE A 315 17.50 1.35 -4.22
C PHE A 315 17.46 0.86 -5.67
N VAL A 316 17.81 -0.40 -5.94
CA VAL A 316 17.91 -0.93 -7.31
C VAL A 316 16.54 -1.00 -7.99
N THR A 317 15.43 -1.06 -7.25
CA THR A 317 14.07 -1.09 -7.84
C THR A 317 13.52 0.26 -8.29
N PHE A 318 14.22 1.38 -8.06
CA PHE A 318 13.81 2.69 -8.59
C PHE A 318 14.79 3.33 -9.58
N THR A 319 15.98 2.76 -9.77
CA THR A 319 16.97 3.29 -10.73
C THR A 319 17.54 2.27 -11.72
N ALA A 320 17.17 0.98 -11.63
CA ALA A 320 17.58 -0.02 -12.62
C ALA A 320 16.61 -0.10 -13.80
N ASN A 321 16.57 0.98 -14.59
CA ASN A 321 16.25 0.95 -16.02
C ASN A 321 16.83 2.24 -16.62
N LYS A 322 18.15 2.27 -16.72
CA LYS A 322 18.86 2.89 -17.83
C LYS A 322 19.60 1.77 -18.55
#